data_AF-A0A527Q352-F1
#
_entry.id   AF-A0A527Q352-F1
#
_cell.length_a   1.000
_cell.length_b   1.000
_cell.length_c   1.000
_cell.angle_alpha   90.00
_cell.angle_beta   90.00
_cell.angle_gamma   90.00
#
_symmetry.space_group_name_H-M   'P 1'
#
loop_
_entity.id
_entity.type
_entity.pdbx_description
1 polymer ?
#
loop_
_entity_poly.entity_id
_entity_poly.type
_entity_poly.pdbx_seq_one_letter_code
_entity_poly.pdbx_strand_id
1 'polypeptide(L)'
;MIITRRTFVKAAAASGAALVLPGTAPGAPPAPVMRAVPSSGEMLPAVGLGTWITFNVGDDPVLRDECAEVIAAFFAAGGRMIDSSPMYGSSQPAIGYGLEKLGRPEALFSAEKVWTSSAADGPAQIEQSRRFWGVPRFDLVQVHNLVAWET
;
A
#
# COMPACT_ATOMS: atom_id res chain seq x y z
N MET A 1 39.10 31.65 30.33
CA MET A 1 37.90 32.37 29.84
C MET A 1 37.08 32.77 31.06
N ILE A 2 36.93 34.07 31.36
CA ILE A 2 36.20 34.52 32.56
C ILE A 2 34.71 34.54 32.24
N ILE A 3 33.93 33.63 32.84
CA ILE A 3 32.46 33.66 32.73
C ILE A 3 31.94 34.77 33.64
N THR A 4 31.32 35.79 33.06
CA THR A 4 30.72 36.89 33.83
C THR A 4 29.33 36.48 34.36
N ARG A 5 28.89 37.06 35.48
CA ARG A 5 27.53 36.87 36.02
C ARG A 5 26.44 37.08 34.97
N ARG A 6 26.62 38.07 34.09
CA ARG A 6 25.67 38.37 33.01
C ARG A 6 25.62 37.24 31.97
N THR A 7 26.76 36.64 31.65
CA THR A 7 26.84 35.50 30.73
C THR A 7 26.18 34.26 31.34
N PHE A 8 26.38 34.02 32.64
CA PHE A 8 25.76 32.91 33.37
C PHE A 8 24.24 33.03 33.44
N VAL A 9 23.70 34.21 33.79
CA VAL A 9 22.25 34.43 33.86
C VAL A 9 21.57 34.29 32.48
N LYS A 10 22.21 34.78 31.42
CA LYS A 10 21.68 34.62 30.05
C LYS A 10 21.65 33.14 29.62
N ALA A 11 22.69 32.37 29.94
CA ALA A 11 22.75 30.95 29.63
C ALA A 11 21.69 30.17 30.43
N ALA A 12 21.56 30.44 31.74
CA ALA A 12 20.54 29.78 32.58
C ALA A 12 19.10 30.08 32.14
N ALA A 13 18.82 31.33 31.72
CA ALA A 13 17.51 31.70 31.19
C ALA A 13 17.20 31.01 29.84
N ALA A 14 18.20 30.87 28.95
CA ALA A 14 18.05 30.17 27.69
C ALA A 14 17.84 28.66 27.87
N SER A 15 18.53 28.03 28.82
CA SER A 15 18.31 26.62 29.17
C SER A 15 16.94 26.39 29.82
N GLY A 16 16.47 27.30 30.67
CA GLY A 16 15.14 27.22 31.28
C GLY A 16 14.00 27.34 30.26
N ALA A 17 14.14 28.22 29.26
CA ALA A 17 13.13 28.38 28.21
C ALA A 17 12.97 27.15 27.31
N ALA A 18 14.06 26.39 27.07
CA ALA A 18 14.03 25.18 26.25
C ALA A 18 13.32 23.99 26.93
N LEU A 19 13.22 23.97 28.27
CA LEU A 19 12.53 22.93 29.04
C LEU A 19 11.01 23.17 29.17
N VAL A 20 10.52 24.38 28.89
CA VAL A 20 9.10 24.74 29.06
C VAL A 20 8.35 24.73 27.72
N LEU A 21 9.06 24.73 26.59
CA LEU A 21 8.43 24.55 25.29
C LEU A 21 8.03 23.08 25.13
N PRO A 22 6.73 22.75 25.02
CA PRO A 22 6.34 21.39 24.68
C PRO A 22 6.97 21.05 23.34
N GLY A 23 7.92 20.12 23.36
CA GLY A 23 8.49 19.59 22.15
C GLY A 23 7.36 18.98 21.34
N THR A 24 6.97 19.62 20.24
CA THR A 24 6.13 19.01 19.22
C THR A 24 7.01 18.00 18.49
N ALA A 25 7.28 16.86 19.14
CA ALA A 25 7.69 15.70 18.39
C ALA A 25 6.58 15.47 17.36
N PRO A 26 6.89 15.39 16.05
CA PRO A 26 5.89 15.00 15.07
C PRO A 26 5.34 13.64 15.53
N GLY A 27 4.10 13.65 16.02
CA GLY A 27 3.45 12.43 16.47
C GLY A 27 3.38 11.47 15.30
N ALA A 28 3.63 10.19 15.56
CA ALA A 28 3.39 9.16 14.56
C ALA A 28 1.96 9.34 14.01
N PRO A 29 1.76 9.23 12.68
CA PRO A 29 0.43 9.32 12.11
C PRO A 29 -0.50 8.33 12.83
N PRO A 30 -1.76 8.72 13.09
CA PRO A 30 -2.69 7.86 13.78
C PRO A 30 -2.83 6.53 13.03
N ALA A 31 -2.88 5.43 13.78
CA ALA A 31 -3.05 4.11 13.19
C ALA A 31 -4.35 4.05 12.35
N PRO A 32 -4.34 3.34 11.21
CA PRO A 32 -5.52 3.24 10.36
C PRO A 32 -6.68 2.57 11.11
N VAL A 33 -7.91 3.00 10.80
CA VAL A 33 -9.11 2.33 11.29
C VAL A 33 -9.15 0.92 10.71
N MET A 34 -9.33 -0.08 11.57
CA MET A 34 -9.33 -1.49 11.17
C MET A 34 -10.76 -2.05 11.08
N ARG A 35 -10.97 -3.00 10.18
CA ARG A 35 -12.23 -3.76 10.01
C ARG A 35 -11.92 -5.24 9.84
N ALA A 36 -12.76 -6.09 10.43
CA ALA A 36 -12.68 -7.54 10.24
C ALA A 36 -13.39 -7.95 8.95
N VAL A 37 -12.79 -8.84 8.17
CA VAL A 37 -13.48 -9.59 7.11
C VAL A 37 -14.46 -10.57 7.77
N PRO A 38 -15.78 -10.51 7.50
CA PRO A 38 -16.77 -11.28 8.28
C PRO A 38 -16.56 -12.80 8.30
N SER A 39 -16.10 -13.38 7.20
CA SER A 39 -15.95 -14.84 7.06
C SER A 39 -14.64 -15.39 7.64
N SER A 40 -13.55 -14.63 7.58
CA SER A 40 -12.22 -15.07 8.04
C SER A 40 -11.78 -14.46 9.37
N GLY A 41 -12.39 -13.35 9.78
CA GLY A 41 -11.94 -12.55 10.91
C GLY A 41 -10.65 -11.77 10.66
N GLU A 42 -10.10 -11.79 9.43
CA GLU A 42 -8.87 -11.06 9.12
C GLU A 42 -9.06 -9.55 9.30
N MET A 43 -8.17 -8.92 10.08
CA MET A 43 -8.21 -7.49 10.35
C MET A 43 -7.46 -6.71 9.26
N LEU A 44 -8.19 -5.94 8.46
CA LEU A 44 -7.63 -5.08 7.41
C LEU A 44 -7.87 -3.60 7.72
N PRO A 45 -6.97 -2.70 7.28
CA PRO A 45 -7.29 -1.27 7.22
C PRO A 45 -8.58 -1.05 6.44
N ALA A 46 -9.40 -0.10 6.90
CA ALA A 46 -10.68 0.23 6.28
C ALA A 46 -10.54 0.84 4.87
N VAL A 47 -9.32 1.23 4.49
CA VAL A 47 -8.98 1.79 3.18
C VAL A 47 -7.98 0.87 2.49
N GLY A 48 -8.28 0.50 1.24
CA GLY A 48 -7.39 -0.23 0.35
C GLY A 48 -6.89 0.64 -0.81
N LEU A 49 -5.89 0.14 -1.53
CA LEU A 49 -5.33 0.77 -2.73
C LEU A 49 -5.96 0.16 -3.99
N GLY A 50 -6.85 0.90 -4.64
CA GLY A 50 -7.40 0.53 -5.95
C GLY A 50 -6.48 0.98 -7.09
N THR A 51 -6.37 0.16 -8.14
CA THR A 51 -5.39 0.36 -9.23
C THR A 51 -6.01 0.59 -10.61
N TRP A 52 -7.35 0.65 -10.71
CA TRP A 52 -8.04 0.91 -11.98
C TRP A 52 -7.66 2.29 -12.53
N ILE A 53 -7.31 2.35 -13.82
CA ILE A 53 -6.84 3.52 -14.57
C ILE A 53 -5.48 4.03 -14.12
N THR A 54 -5.29 4.26 -12.82
CA THR A 54 -4.10 4.94 -12.27
C THR A 54 -2.81 4.14 -12.39
N PHE A 55 -2.91 2.80 -12.51
CA PHE A 55 -1.75 1.92 -12.68
C PHE A 55 -1.66 1.34 -14.10
N ASN A 56 -2.51 1.80 -15.03
CA ASN A 56 -2.44 1.42 -16.44
C ASN A 56 -1.40 2.27 -17.19
N VAL A 57 -0.13 2.08 -16.85
CA VAL A 57 1.02 2.88 -17.29
C VAL A 57 1.88 2.24 -18.40
N GLY A 58 1.49 1.07 -18.90
CA GLY A 58 2.27 0.29 -19.87
C GLY A 58 3.66 -0.09 -19.34
N ASP A 59 4.65 -0.03 -20.23
CA ASP A 59 6.05 -0.32 -19.95
C ASP A 59 6.90 0.94 -19.68
N ASP A 60 6.26 2.09 -19.44
CA ASP A 60 6.99 3.32 -19.11
C ASP A 60 7.73 3.15 -17.77
N PRO A 61 9.08 3.19 -17.76
CA PRO A 61 9.84 2.92 -16.55
C PRO A 61 9.64 4.00 -15.48
N VAL A 62 9.43 5.26 -15.88
CA VAL A 62 9.23 6.38 -14.94
C VAL A 62 7.89 6.22 -14.24
N LEU A 63 6.82 5.96 -15.00
CA LEU A 63 5.49 5.79 -14.42
C LEU A 63 5.38 4.51 -13.58
N ARG A 64 6.08 3.43 -13.96
CA ARG A 64 6.16 2.22 -13.14
C ARG A 64 6.88 2.48 -11.81
N ASP A 65 7.93 3.29 -11.83
CA ASP A 65 8.59 3.75 -10.60
C ASP A 65 7.66 4.62 -9.74
N GLU A 66 6.90 5.54 -10.34
CA GLU A 66 5.89 6.33 -9.62
C GLU A 66 4.83 5.44 -8.97
N CYS A 67 4.32 4.41 -9.67
CA CYS A 67 3.42 3.42 -9.07
C CYS A 67 4.08 2.68 -7.89
N ALA A 68 5.36 2.33 -8.00
CA ALA A 68 6.10 1.68 -6.92
C ALA A 68 6.24 2.61 -5.69
N GLU A 69 6.50 3.90 -5.89
CA GLU A 69 6.54 4.89 -4.80
C GLU A 69 5.18 5.07 -4.13
N VAL A 70 4.07 5.03 -4.89
CA VAL A 70 2.70 5.03 -4.34
C VAL A 70 2.47 3.79 -3.48
N ILE A 71 2.85 2.61 -3.95
CA ILE A 71 2.75 1.36 -3.16
C ILE A 71 3.61 1.48 -1.88
N ALA A 72 4.83 2.01 -1.98
CA ALA A 72 5.72 2.22 -0.85
C ALA A 72 5.08 3.13 0.22
N ALA A 73 4.56 4.28 -0.22
CA ALA A 73 3.89 5.23 0.65
C ALA A 73 2.62 4.64 1.28
N PHE A 74 1.86 3.84 0.51
CA PHE A 74 0.68 3.15 1.01
C PHE A 74 1.02 2.19 2.17
N PHE A 75 2.05 1.36 2.01
CA PHE A 75 2.50 0.48 3.10
C PHE A 75 3.09 1.26 4.28
N ALA A 76 3.86 2.32 4.03
CA ALA A 76 4.40 3.18 5.07
C ALA A 76 3.29 3.87 5.91
N ALA A 77 2.14 4.14 5.31
CA ALA A 77 0.96 4.67 5.98
C ALA A 77 0.11 3.60 6.71
N GLY A 78 0.56 2.34 6.73
CA GLY A 78 -0.16 1.22 7.35
C GLY A 78 -1.20 0.56 6.46
N GLY A 79 -1.21 0.87 5.15
CA GLY A 79 -2.01 0.17 4.16
C GLY A 79 -1.62 -1.30 4.01
N ARG A 80 -2.58 -2.13 3.60
CA ARG A 80 -2.37 -3.58 3.40
C ARG A 80 -2.96 -4.10 2.10
N MET A 81 -4.24 -3.81 1.85
CA MET A 81 -4.97 -4.35 0.70
C MET A 81 -4.70 -3.58 -0.58
N ILE A 82 -4.23 -4.28 -1.62
CA ILE A 82 -4.14 -3.78 -2.99
C ILE A 82 -5.16 -4.54 -3.85
N ASP A 83 -5.93 -3.83 -4.67
CA ASP A 83 -6.97 -4.38 -5.54
C ASP A 83 -6.65 -4.18 -7.03
N SER A 84 -6.82 -5.23 -7.85
CA SER A 84 -6.64 -5.17 -9.31
C SER A 84 -7.64 -6.04 -10.09
N SER A 85 -7.49 -6.10 -11.41
CA SER A 85 -8.24 -6.96 -12.32
C SER A 85 -7.46 -7.22 -13.63
N PRO A 86 -7.66 -8.37 -14.31
CA PRO A 86 -7.20 -8.57 -15.68
C PRO A 86 -7.65 -7.49 -16.68
N MET A 87 -8.79 -6.84 -16.46
CA MET A 87 -9.28 -5.78 -17.35
C MET A 87 -8.67 -4.39 -17.07
N TYR A 88 -7.81 -4.23 -16.05
CA TYR A 88 -7.23 -2.93 -15.68
C TYR A 88 -5.96 -2.60 -16.48
N GLY A 89 -5.77 -3.23 -17.64
CA GLY A 89 -4.63 -2.99 -18.53
C GLY A 89 -3.33 -3.45 -17.90
N SER A 90 -2.32 -2.58 -17.86
CA SER A 90 -0.98 -2.93 -17.33
C SER A 90 -0.87 -2.86 -15.80
N SER A 91 -1.98 -2.76 -15.06
CA SER A 91 -1.93 -2.61 -13.60
C SER A 91 -1.29 -3.80 -12.89
N GLN A 92 -1.59 -5.04 -13.33
CA GLN A 92 -1.07 -6.24 -12.65
C GLN A 92 0.46 -6.34 -12.76
N PRO A 93 1.09 -6.15 -13.94
CA PRO A 93 2.54 -6.03 -14.04
C PRO A 93 3.12 -4.84 -13.27
N ALA A 94 2.44 -3.67 -13.25
CA ALA A 94 2.91 -2.50 -12.51
C ALA A 94 2.92 -2.75 -10.98
N ILE A 95 1.91 -3.45 -10.45
CA ILE A 95 1.87 -3.91 -9.06
C ILE A 95 3.03 -4.88 -8.81
N GLY A 96 3.21 -5.90 -9.66
CA GLY A 96 4.28 -6.88 -9.49
C GLY A 96 5.67 -6.24 -9.46
N TYR A 97 5.91 -5.27 -10.34
CA TYR A 97 7.14 -4.47 -10.36
C TYR A 97 7.37 -3.73 -9.04
N GLY A 98 6.35 -3.03 -8.53
CA GLY A 98 6.43 -2.32 -7.25
C GLY A 98 6.67 -3.27 -6.07
N LEU A 99 5.96 -4.40 -6.02
CA LEU A 99 6.13 -5.42 -4.98
C LEU A 99 7.53 -6.03 -4.99
N GLU A 100 8.09 -6.31 -6.18
CA GLU A 100 9.46 -6.81 -6.31
C GLU A 100 10.48 -5.78 -5.81
N LYS A 101 10.35 -4.51 -6.23
CA LYS A 101 11.23 -3.41 -5.79
C LYS A 101 11.20 -3.19 -4.27
N LEU A 102 10.05 -3.43 -3.64
CA LEU A 102 9.84 -3.31 -2.19
C LEU A 102 10.22 -4.57 -1.39
N GLY A 103 10.68 -5.64 -2.05
CA GLY A 103 11.02 -6.88 -1.37
C GLY A 103 9.81 -7.68 -0.87
N ARG A 104 8.64 -7.51 -1.51
CA ARG A 104 7.36 -8.20 -1.24
C ARG A 104 6.90 -8.07 0.22
N PRO A 105 6.30 -6.93 0.59
CA PRO A 105 5.88 -6.67 1.96
C PRO A 105 4.97 -7.76 2.55
N GLU A 106 5.32 -8.29 3.71
CA GLU A 106 4.50 -9.31 4.41
C GLU A 106 3.10 -8.81 4.77
N ALA A 107 2.93 -7.50 4.88
CA ALA A 107 1.66 -6.85 5.19
C ALA A 107 0.65 -6.89 4.03
N LEU A 108 1.09 -7.23 2.81
CA LEU A 108 0.25 -7.27 1.62
C LEU A 108 -0.96 -8.19 1.84
N PHE A 109 -2.14 -7.65 1.52
CA PHE A 109 -3.33 -8.43 1.24
C PHE A 109 -3.68 -8.24 -0.24
N SER A 110 -3.54 -9.29 -1.02
CA SER A 110 -3.67 -9.28 -2.47
C SER A 110 -5.09 -9.62 -2.91
N ALA A 111 -5.82 -8.61 -3.40
CA ALA A 111 -7.18 -8.75 -3.92
C ALA A 111 -7.17 -8.67 -5.45
N GLU A 112 -7.49 -9.78 -6.10
CA GLU A 112 -7.54 -9.90 -7.56
C GLU A 112 -8.96 -10.26 -8.00
N LYS A 113 -9.21 -10.12 -9.30
CA LYS A 113 -10.47 -10.51 -9.92
C LYS A 113 -10.24 -11.53 -11.03
N VAL A 114 -11.28 -12.29 -11.33
CA VAL A 114 -11.38 -13.10 -12.54
C VAL A 114 -12.45 -12.47 -13.44
N TRP A 115 -12.09 -12.27 -14.71
CA TRP A 115 -12.93 -11.65 -15.73
C TRP A 115 -12.79 -12.44 -17.03
N THR A 116 -13.63 -13.46 -17.17
CA THR A 116 -13.70 -14.31 -18.36
C THR A 116 -15.13 -14.78 -18.57
N SER A 117 -15.55 -14.88 -19.84
CA SER A 117 -16.85 -15.44 -20.26
C SER A 117 -16.86 -16.98 -20.31
N SER A 118 -15.77 -17.62 -19.87
CA SER A 118 -15.61 -19.08 -19.87
C SER A 118 -15.12 -19.55 -18.51
N ALA A 119 -15.88 -20.40 -17.83
CA ALA A 119 -15.47 -20.99 -16.55
C ALA A 119 -14.19 -21.83 -16.68
N ALA A 120 -13.96 -22.45 -17.84
CA ALA A 120 -12.77 -23.24 -18.11
C ALA A 120 -11.48 -22.39 -18.18
N ASP A 121 -11.60 -21.12 -18.55
CA ASP A 121 -10.44 -20.21 -18.69
C ASP A 121 -10.05 -19.56 -17.36
N GLY A 122 -10.96 -19.58 -16.37
CA GLY A 122 -10.77 -18.94 -15.07
C GLY A 122 -9.47 -19.34 -14.37
N PRO A 123 -9.19 -20.65 -14.20
CA PRO A 123 -7.95 -21.09 -13.57
C PRO A 123 -6.68 -20.59 -14.26
N ALA A 124 -6.65 -20.60 -15.60
CA ALA A 124 -5.49 -20.13 -16.37
C ALA A 124 -5.29 -18.61 -16.24
N GLN A 125 -6.39 -17.84 -16.26
CA GLN A 125 -6.34 -16.39 -16.06
C GLN A 125 -5.87 -16.03 -14.64
N ILE A 126 -6.36 -16.73 -13.60
CA ILE A 126 -5.92 -16.51 -12.21
C ILE A 126 -4.42 -16.80 -12.07
N GLU A 127 -3.92 -17.88 -12.66
CA GLU A 127 -2.49 -18.21 -12.62
C GLU A 127 -1.65 -17.15 -13.36
N GLN A 128 -2.14 -16.63 -14.50
CA GLN A 128 -1.46 -15.55 -15.20
C GLN A 128 -1.40 -14.26 -14.37
N SER A 129 -2.51 -13.87 -13.73
CA SER A 129 -2.56 -12.75 -12.79
C SER A 129 -1.56 -12.94 -11.65
N ARG A 130 -1.49 -14.15 -11.08
CA ARG A 130 -0.58 -14.49 -9.97
C ARG A 130 0.88 -14.29 -10.37
N ARG A 131 1.23 -14.68 -11.61
CA ARG A 131 2.57 -14.46 -12.19
C ARG A 131 2.86 -12.99 -12.40
N PHE A 132 1.91 -12.20 -12.90
CA PHE A 132 2.09 -10.76 -13.07
C PHE A 132 2.36 -10.04 -11.75
N TRP A 133 1.66 -10.41 -10.68
CA TRP A 133 1.91 -9.85 -9.35
C TRP A 133 3.17 -10.40 -8.68
N GLY A 134 3.65 -11.58 -9.10
CA GLY A 134 4.77 -12.27 -8.46
C GLY A 134 4.46 -12.79 -7.05
N VAL A 135 3.19 -13.04 -6.72
CA VAL A 135 2.78 -13.54 -5.38
C VAL A 135 2.66 -15.07 -5.36
N PRO A 136 2.89 -15.74 -4.22
CA PRO A 136 2.75 -17.20 -4.13
C PRO A 136 1.30 -17.66 -4.25
N ARG A 137 0.36 -16.84 -3.76
CA ARG A 137 -1.10 -17.03 -3.83
C ARG A 137 -1.79 -15.67 -3.67
N PHE A 138 -3.03 -15.58 -4.13
CA PHE A 138 -3.89 -14.44 -3.79
C PHE A 138 -4.59 -14.66 -2.46
N ASP A 139 -4.82 -13.59 -1.71
CA ASP A 139 -5.60 -13.63 -0.47
C ASP A 139 -7.10 -13.60 -0.76
N LEU A 140 -7.49 -12.89 -1.82
CA LEU A 140 -8.85 -12.80 -2.31
C LEU A 140 -8.89 -12.83 -3.84
N VAL A 141 -9.73 -13.70 -4.40
CA VAL A 141 -10.10 -13.67 -5.82
C VAL A 141 -11.61 -13.51 -5.94
N GLN A 142 -12.06 -12.51 -6.69
CA GLN A 142 -13.48 -12.19 -6.87
C GLN A 142 -13.90 -12.37 -8.32
N VAL A 143 -15.14 -12.79 -8.56
CA VAL A 143 -15.74 -12.68 -9.90
C VAL A 143 -15.98 -11.21 -10.18
N HIS A 144 -15.34 -10.63 -11.20
CA HIS A 144 -15.42 -9.20 -11.46
C HIS A 144 -16.83 -8.79 -11.88
N ASN A 145 -17.37 -9.53 -12.85
CA ASN A 145 -18.70 -9.37 -13.39
C ASN A 145 -19.20 -10.76 -13.80
N LEU A 146 -20.50 -11.01 -13.68
CA LEU A 146 -21.13 -12.26 -14.10
C LEU A 146 -21.28 -12.30 -15.64
N VAL A 147 -20.16 -12.30 -16.36
CA VAL A 147 -20.13 -12.25 -17.84
C VAL A 147 -20.54 -13.58 -18.52
N ALA A 148 -20.85 -14.62 -17.74
CA ALA A 148 -21.22 -15.97 -18.19
C ALA A 148 -22.40 -16.56 -17.37
N TRP A 149 -23.38 -15.73 -17.00
CA TRP A 149 -24.39 -16.10 -16.00
C TRP A 149 -25.55 -16.97 -16.52
N GLU A 150 -25.81 -16.99 -17.83
CA GLU A 150 -26.85 -17.83 -18.47
C GLU A 150 -26.28 -18.97 -19.33
N THR A 151 -24.96 -19.05 -19.47
CA THR A 151 -24.28 -19.98 -20.37
C THR A 151 -24.01 -21.33 -19.72
#